data_AF-A0A8K0P564-F1
#
_entry.id   AF-A0A8K0P564-F1
#
_cell.length_a   1.000
_cell.length_b   1.000
_cell.length_c   1.000
_cell.angle_alpha   90.00
_cell.angle_beta   90.00
_cell.angle_gamma   90.00
#
_symmetry.space_group_name_H-M   'P 1'
#
loop_
_entity.id
_entity.type
_entity.pdbx_description
1 polymer ?
#
loop_
_entity_poly.entity_id
_entity_poly.type
_entity_poly.pdbx_seq_one_letter_code
_entity_poly.pdbx_strand_id
1 'polypeptide(L)'
;MHSDCRTEPNSIETGELCERIPSGHYESIGEVVIAVNKVLSSADLEEKIVMFLDTNRRVAIHSGTKTSLHVSNLLVLQLEFEPGIYLVRQCKSSVNPSYHCGIHLKYVYCDIVEQQLIGDVVSPLLRIVSYNASVSHFGQDVVHILSRPFYLPVMKREFETIEVDLRTHSGEPLPFIYGTSVIILHFRRSNAKSELDLFSLPPTQTSIESGQWVHYKPVSSLSDDAPLEFEVPGHGDEYVDLSHTLIGITACITWIKEEENAILYGPVNLWLHSLFSQIDVFLNQKLVTPPSHAYPYRAYIETLLNYGPAAKTSHLTSALWYGDTPGFMHDCINNAGAARRRVFAADGKEVELMGHLHCDLFNQEKFLPNSVEMRLKLVRPKSGFNAMAARQLENVRVRITDASLLVRKVKIIPSVLIAHSRALEKATAKFPLTRVDIKTVTISKDAQRKTFS
;
A
#
# COMPACT_ATOMS: atom_id res chain seq x y z
N MET A 1 31.74 8.87 -47.15
CA MET A 1 33.12 8.75 -46.63
C MET A 1 33.04 8.80 -45.12
N HIS A 2 33.03 7.62 -44.50
CA HIS A 2 33.00 7.45 -43.05
C HIS A 2 34.35 7.89 -42.45
N SER A 3 34.32 8.79 -41.48
CA SER A 3 35.51 9.25 -40.74
C SER A 3 35.54 8.57 -39.36
N ASP A 4 36.40 7.55 -39.29
CA ASP A 4 36.83 6.68 -38.18
C ASP A 4 36.49 7.08 -36.74
N CYS A 5 35.41 6.49 -36.21
CA CYS A 5 35.23 6.20 -34.78
C CYS A 5 35.59 4.72 -34.54
N ARG A 6 36.45 4.40 -33.56
CA ARG A 6 36.85 3.01 -33.28
C ARG A 6 36.18 2.49 -32.01
N THR A 7 35.63 1.28 -32.06
CA THR A 7 35.31 0.48 -30.88
C THR A 7 36.61 -0.12 -30.35
N GLU A 8 37.10 0.43 -29.23
CA GLU A 8 38.28 0.03 -28.45
C GLU A 8 39.65 0.07 -29.18
N PRO A 9 40.62 0.87 -28.70
CA PRO A 9 42.02 0.70 -29.09
C PRO A 9 42.67 -0.46 -28.31
N ASN A 10 43.32 -1.38 -29.03
CA ASN A 10 44.22 -2.37 -28.46
C ASN A 10 45.37 -1.68 -27.68
N SER A 11 45.44 -1.96 -26.38
CA SER A 11 46.59 -1.80 -25.46
C SER A 11 47.31 -0.45 -25.43
N ILE A 12 46.99 0.44 -24.48
CA ILE A 12 47.92 1.45 -23.95
C ILE A 12 47.61 1.71 -22.45
N GLU A 13 48.55 1.37 -21.57
CA GLU A 13 48.71 1.99 -20.25
C GLU A 13 49.28 3.41 -20.44
N THR A 14 48.59 4.46 -20.01
CA THR A 14 49.16 5.76 -19.58
C THR A 14 48.04 6.73 -19.15
N GLY A 15 48.07 7.16 -17.88
CA GLY A 15 47.46 8.41 -17.37
C GLY A 15 46.00 8.74 -17.74
N GLU A 16 45.02 8.05 -17.16
CA GLU A 16 43.62 8.52 -17.24
C GLU A 16 43.42 9.80 -16.41
N LEU A 17 43.08 10.91 -17.09
CA LEU A 17 42.66 12.14 -16.43
C LEU A 17 41.13 12.20 -16.39
N CYS A 18 40.55 12.10 -15.20
CA CYS A 18 39.10 12.11 -15.01
C CYS A 18 38.63 13.47 -14.50
N GLU A 19 38.13 14.29 -15.41
CA GLU A 19 37.63 15.63 -15.10
C GLU A 19 36.11 15.69 -15.15
N ARG A 20 35.51 16.53 -14.30
CA ARG A 20 34.05 16.74 -14.26
C ARG A 20 33.69 18.12 -14.77
N ILE A 21 32.68 18.16 -15.64
CA ILE A 21 32.08 19.42 -16.06
C ILE A 21 31.30 20.00 -14.87
N PRO A 22 31.44 21.30 -14.56
CA PRO A 22 30.68 21.94 -13.50
C PRO A 22 29.17 21.75 -13.67
N SER A 23 28.45 21.46 -12.60
CA SER A 23 26.98 21.45 -12.64
C SER A 23 26.47 22.89 -12.81
N GLY A 24 25.71 23.16 -13.88
CA GLY A 24 25.16 24.48 -14.17
C GLY A 24 23.98 24.42 -15.16
N HIS A 25 23.27 25.53 -15.30
CA HIS A 25 22.26 25.70 -16.34
C HIS A 25 22.94 26.17 -17.62
N TYR A 26 22.86 25.37 -18.68
CA TYR A 26 23.40 25.69 -20.01
C TYR A 26 22.22 25.95 -20.94
N GLU A 27 22.15 27.10 -21.60
CA GLU A 27 21.01 27.48 -22.45
C GLU A 27 21.15 26.95 -23.89
N SER A 28 22.35 26.54 -24.30
CA SER A 28 22.61 25.97 -25.63
C SER A 28 23.70 24.91 -25.63
N ILE A 29 23.70 24.05 -26.66
CA ILE A 29 24.79 23.08 -26.87
C ILE A 29 26.16 23.75 -27.05
N GLY A 30 26.18 25.00 -27.55
CA GLY A 30 27.40 25.79 -27.67
C GLY A 30 28.03 26.11 -26.32
N GLU A 31 27.23 26.38 -25.29
CA GLU A 31 27.73 26.63 -23.93
C GLU A 31 28.28 25.36 -23.28
N VAL A 32 27.63 24.21 -23.53
CA VAL A 32 28.15 22.91 -23.10
C VAL A 32 29.50 22.64 -23.75
N VAL A 33 29.64 22.89 -25.06
CA VAL A 33 30.92 22.76 -25.78
C VAL A 33 31.99 23.70 -25.22
N ILE A 34 31.64 24.94 -24.88
CA ILE A 34 32.57 25.89 -24.24
C ILE A 34 33.00 25.39 -22.85
N ALA A 35 32.07 24.88 -22.04
CA ALA A 35 32.38 24.34 -20.72
C ALA A 35 33.29 23.11 -20.80
N VAL A 36 33.01 22.20 -21.75
CA VAL A 36 33.86 21.05 -22.03
C VAL A 36 35.26 21.49 -22.46
N ASN A 37 35.37 22.43 -23.40
CA ASN A 37 36.67 22.95 -23.85
C ASN A 37 37.45 23.64 -22.73
N LYS A 38 36.77 24.31 -21.80
CA LYS A 38 37.42 24.94 -20.64
C LYS A 38 38.07 23.89 -19.73
N VAL A 39 37.37 22.79 -19.48
CA VAL A 39 37.90 21.66 -18.70
C VAL A 39 39.05 20.97 -19.45
N LEU A 40 38.90 20.74 -20.75
CA LEU A 40 39.96 20.16 -21.58
C LEU A 40 41.20 21.07 -21.69
N SER A 41 41.03 22.39 -21.59
CA SER A 41 42.14 23.34 -21.62
C SER A 41 42.88 23.45 -20.28
N SER A 42 42.22 23.13 -19.17
CA SER A 42 42.86 23.04 -17.85
C SER A 42 43.54 21.69 -17.59
N ALA A 43 43.21 20.67 -18.37
CA ALA A 43 43.85 19.37 -18.32
C ALA A 43 45.24 19.40 -18.97
N ASP A 44 46.25 18.85 -18.29
CA ASP A 44 47.63 18.78 -18.78
C ASP A 44 47.80 17.64 -19.80
N LEU A 45 47.28 17.84 -21.01
CA LEU A 45 47.24 16.86 -22.10
C LEU A 45 48.42 17.04 -23.06
N GLU A 46 49.04 15.93 -23.51
CA GLU A 46 50.14 15.95 -24.49
C GLU A 46 49.74 16.58 -25.84
N GLU A 47 48.48 16.40 -26.26
CA GLU A 47 47.91 16.98 -27.47
C GLU A 47 46.57 17.67 -27.14
N LYS A 48 46.34 18.87 -27.67
CA LYS A 48 45.11 19.62 -27.41
C LYS A 48 43.91 18.99 -28.11
N ILE A 49 42.84 18.76 -27.34
CA ILE A 49 41.53 18.34 -27.85
C ILE A 49 40.61 19.56 -27.87
N VAL A 50 39.97 19.82 -29.00
CA VAL A 50 39.02 20.94 -29.16
C VAL A 50 37.72 20.43 -29.75
N MET A 51 36.61 20.73 -29.08
CA MET A 51 35.27 20.55 -29.61
C MET A 51 34.74 21.86 -30.21
N PHE A 52 34.04 21.80 -31.32
CA PHE A 52 33.41 22.97 -31.92
C PHE A 52 32.14 22.59 -32.67
N LEU A 53 31.30 23.58 -32.95
CA LEU A 53 30.15 23.42 -33.81
C LEU A 53 30.56 23.72 -35.26
N ASP A 54 30.37 22.76 -36.16
CA ASP A 54 30.58 22.95 -37.60
C ASP A 54 29.51 23.91 -38.17
N THR A 55 29.70 24.37 -39.40
CA THR A 55 28.78 25.20 -40.20
C THR A 55 27.33 24.70 -40.22
N ASN A 56 27.12 23.38 -40.09
CA ASN A 56 25.81 22.74 -40.01
C ASN A 56 25.28 22.58 -38.56
N ARG A 57 25.87 23.25 -37.57
CA ARG A 57 25.57 23.17 -36.12
C ARG A 57 25.74 21.77 -35.50
N ARG A 58 26.58 20.93 -36.09
CA ARG A 58 26.96 19.61 -35.55
C ARG A 58 28.17 19.73 -34.66
N VAL A 59 28.21 18.95 -33.58
CA VAL A 59 29.41 18.86 -32.75
C VAL A 59 30.46 18.06 -33.51
N ALA A 60 31.63 18.68 -33.68
CA ALA A 60 32.81 18.10 -34.27
C ALA A 60 33.97 18.20 -33.26
N ILE A 61 34.84 17.20 -33.29
CA ILE A 61 35.98 17.12 -32.38
C ILE A 61 37.24 17.06 -33.22
N HIS A 62 38.26 17.82 -32.80
CA HIS A 62 39.61 17.74 -33.31
C HIS A 62 40.55 17.33 -32.18
N SER A 63 41.20 16.18 -32.34
CA SER A 63 42.19 15.61 -31.43
C SER A 63 43.39 15.13 -32.24
N GLY A 64 44.56 15.07 -31.60
CA GLY A 64 45.77 14.54 -32.23
C GLY A 64 45.74 13.02 -32.39
N THR A 65 46.90 12.43 -32.69
CA THR A 65 46.97 11.00 -33.04
C THR A 65 47.13 10.07 -31.84
N LYS A 66 47.49 10.62 -30.67
CA LYS A 66 47.86 9.86 -29.49
C LYS A 66 46.88 9.99 -28.32
N THR A 67 45.90 10.89 -28.42
CA THR A 67 44.89 11.13 -27.38
C THR A 67 43.51 10.65 -27.83
N SER A 68 42.75 10.05 -26.90
CA SER A 68 41.36 9.63 -27.10
C SER A 68 40.48 10.17 -26.00
N LEU A 69 39.30 10.69 -26.34
CA LEU A 69 38.35 11.21 -25.36
C LEU A 69 37.20 10.21 -25.16
N HIS A 70 37.06 9.75 -23.92
CA HIS A 70 35.87 9.02 -23.48
C HIS A 70 34.93 9.96 -22.74
N VAL A 71 33.67 10.01 -23.16
CA VAL A 71 32.65 10.89 -22.58
C VAL A 71 31.55 10.00 -21.99
N SER A 72 30.93 10.44 -20.89
CA SER A 72 29.86 9.66 -20.26
C SER A 72 28.68 9.45 -21.22
N ASN A 73 28.04 8.28 -21.13
CA ASN A 73 26.93 7.91 -22.03
C ASN A 73 25.83 8.98 -22.11
N LEU A 74 25.51 9.65 -20.99
CA LEU A 74 24.50 10.71 -20.95
C LEU A 74 24.91 11.95 -21.78
N LEU A 75 26.18 12.37 -21.67
CA LEU A 75 26.67 13.54 -22.40
C LEU A 75 26.94 13.21 -23.88
N VAL A 76 27.39 11.99 -24.19
CA VAL A 76 27.55 11.48 -25.56
C VAL A 76 26.22 11.52 -26.32
N LEU A 77 25.12 11.11 -25.67
CA LEU A 77 23.78 11.17 -26.25
C LEU A 77 23.30 12.60 -26.48
N GLN A 78 23.56 13.52 -25.54
CA GLN A 78 23.22 14.95 -25.71
C GLN A 78 24.00 15.62 -26.85
N LEU A 79 25.21 15.14 -27.14
CA LEU A 79 26.05 15.59 -28.26
C LEU A 79 25.76 14.82 -29.56
N GLU A 80 24.80 13.88 -29.55
CA GLU A 80 24.41 13.01 -30.68
C GLU A 80 25.55 12.16 -31.27
N PHE A 81 26.34 11.55 -30.39
CA PHE A 81 27.28 10.48 -30.69
C PHE A 81 26.75 9.13 -30.19
N GLU A 82 27.28 8.02 -30.72
CA GLU A 82 26.92 6.68 -30.24
C GLU A 82 27.60 6.36 -28.88
N PRO A 83 26.87 5.82 -27.89
CA PRO A 83 27.42 5.46 -26.57
C PRO A 83 28.56 4.44 -26.66
N GLY A 84 29.55 4.54 -25.76
CA GLY A 84 30.66 3.58 -25.66
C GLY A 84 31.77 3.75 -26.70
N ILE A 85 31.72 4.79 -27.54
CA ILE A 85 32.76 5.10 -28.52
C ILE A 85 33.80 6.06 -27.93
N TYR A 86 35.09 5.76 -28.17
CA TYR A 86 36.18 6.70 -27.93
C TYR A 86 36.28 7.68 -29.10
N LEU A 87 36.20 8.99 -28.79
CA LEU A 87 36.27 10.05 -29.78
C LEU A 87 37.75 10.36 -30.06
N VAL A 88 38.19 10.18 -31.31
CA VAL A 88 39.59 10.29 -31.73
C VAL A 88 39.72 11.06 -33.04
N ARG A 89 40.84 11.77 -33.24
CA ARG A 89 41.15 12.50 -34.49
C ARG A 89 40.07 13.52 -34.88
N GLN A 90 39.34 13.27 -35.97
CA GLN A 90 38.27 14.11 -36.51
C GLN A 90 36.97 13.30 -36.57
N CYS A 91 36.16 13.40 -35.53
CA CYS A 91 34.82 12.81 -35.47
C CYS A 91 33.76 13.92 -35.56
N LYS A 92 32.65 13.62 -36.26
CA LYS A 92 31.48 14.50 -36.33
C LYS A 92 30.25 13.73 -35.90
N SER A 93 29.36 14.40 -35.16
CA SER A 93 28.03 13.87 -34.83
C SER A 93 27.24 13.57 -36.11
N SER A 94 26.44 12.52 -36.06
CA SER A 94 25.66 12.03 -37.21
C SER A 94 24.49 12.96 -37.53
N VAL A 95 23.91 13.58 -36.50
CA VAL A 95 22.75 14.48 -36.55
C VAL A 95 23.08 15.79 -35.79
N ASN A 96 22.20 16.79 -35.88
CA ASN A 96 22.38 18.07 -35.21
C ASN A 96 21.94 17.95 -33.74
N PRO A 97 22.84 18.11 -32.75
CA PRO A 97 22.54 17.90 -31.35
C PRO A 97 21.36 18.72 -30.87
N SER A 98 20.30 18.02 -30.48
CA SER A 98 19.11 18.62 -29.88
C SER A 98 19.27 18.71 -28.37
N TYR A 99 19.14 19.93 -27.84
CA TYR A 99 19.10 20.21 -26.40
C TYR A 99 17.96 19.45 -25.67
N HIS A 100 16.97 18.94 -26.40
CA HIS A 100 15.76 18.34 -25.84
C HIS A 100 15.90 16.89 -25.34
N CYS A 101 17.10 16.33 -25.24
CA CYS A 101 17.34 15.16 -24.36
C CYS A 101 17.23 15.50 -22.85
N GLY A 102 16.74 16.70 -22.48
CA GLY A 102 16.51 17.20 -21.13
C GLY A 102 15.04 17.54 -20.80
N ILE A 103 14.04 16.85 -21.36
CA ILE A 103 12.63 17.02 -20.94
C ILE A 103 12.44 16.42 -19.55
N HIS A 104 12.61 17.25 -18.52
CA HIS A 104 12.39 16.86 -17.13
C HIS A 104 10.93 16.90 -16.69
N LEU A 105 10.07 17.61 -17.44
CA LEU A 105 8.67 17.81 -17.10
C LEU A 105 7.78 17.59 -18.33
N LYS A 106 6.72 16.81 -18.15
CA LYS A 106 5.64 16.58 -19.13
C LYS A 106 4.36 17.19 -18.58
N TYR A 107 3.73 18.06 -19.35
CA TYR A 107 2.46 18.68 -19.01
C TYR A 107 1.34 17.87 -19.65
N VAL A 108 0.43 17.37 -18.81
CA VAL A 108 -0.72 16.57 -19.23
C VAL A 108 -1.96 17.43 -19.15
N TYR A 109 -2.50 17.81 -20.30
CA TYR A 109 -3.76 18.55 -20.43
C TYR A 109 -4.89 17.57 -20.75
N CYS A 110 -6.08 17.86 -20.23
CA CYS A 110 -7.23 17.00 -20.46
C CYS A 110 -8.50 17.84 -20.54
N ASP A 111 -9.26 17.70 -21.62
CA ASP A 111 -10.39 18.59 -21.97
C ASP A 111 -11.56 18.54 -20.98
N ILE A 112 -11.67 17.46 -20.20
CA ILE A 112 -12.72 17.28 -19.20
C ILE A 112 -12.41 17.94 -17.85
N VAL A 113 -11.18 18.41 -17.62
CA VAL A 113 -10.75 18.99 -16.34
C VAL A 113 -11.11 20.48 -16.26
N GLU A 114 -11.47 20.96 -15.06
CA GLU A 114 -11.64 22.39 -14.84
C GLU A 114 -10.37 23.18 -15.10
N GLN A 115 -10.53 24.36 -15.71
CA GLN A 115 -9.41 25.22 -16.03
C GLN A 115 -8.68 25.63 -14.74
N GLN A 116 -7.38 25.43 -14.70
CA GLN A 116 -6.53 25.82 -13.58
C GLN A 116 -5.66 26.99 -13.98
N LEU A 117 -5.42 27.90 -13.03
CA LEU A 117 -4.44 28.96 -13.20
C LEU A 117 -3.03 28.37 -13.08
N ILE A 118 -2.26 28.44 -14.18
CA ILE A 118 -0.88 27.95 -14.26
C ILE A 118 -0.01 29.13 -14.68
N GLY A 119 0.69 29.73 -13.72
CA GLY A 119 1.43 30.96 -13.97
C GLY A 119 0.47 32.10 -14.34
N ASP A 120 0.65 32.65 -15.54
CA ASP A 120 -0.15 33.73 -16.14
C ASP A 120 -1.25 33.25 -17.09
N VAL A 121 -1.39 31.93 -17.31
CA VAL A 121 -2.35 31.34 -18.24
C VAL A 121 -3.34 30.42 -17.52
N VAL A 122 -4.61 30.48 -17.92
CA VAL A 122 -5.64 29.54 -17.45
C VAL A 122 -5.76 28.38 -18.45
N SER A 123 -5.56 27.15 -18.00
CA SER A 123 -5.54 25.97 -18.90
C SER A 123 -6.01 24.70 -18.17
N PRO A 124 -6.68 23.74 -18.86
CA PRO A 124 -7.17 22.50 -18.26
C PRO A 124 -6.03 21.49 -18.04
N LEU A 125 -5.05 21.85 -17.21
CA LEU A 125 -3.91 21.01 -16.86
C LEU A 125 -4.34 19.96 -15.83
N LEU A 126 -4.28 18.71 -16.22
CA LEU A 126 -4.51 17.59 -15.31
C LEU A 126 -3.31 17.42 -14.35
N ARG A 127 -2.08 17.47 -14.86
CA ARG A 127 -0.88 17.28 -14.05
C ARG A 127 0.42 17.66 -14.78
N ILE A 128 1.46 17.97 -13.99
CA ILE A 128 2.85 17.98 -14.43
C ILE A 128 3.52 16.71 -13.92
N VAL A 129 4.10 15.92 -14.82
CA VAL A 129 4.83 14.68 -14.52
C VAL A 129 6.31 14.94 -14.67
N SER A 130 7.08 14.74 -13.60
CA SER A 130 8.54 14.85 -13.67
C SER A 130 9.19 13.52 -14.06
N TYR A 131 10.22 13.61 -14.89
CA TYR A 131 11.04 12.50 -15.34
C TYR A 131 12.45 12.64 -14.78
N ASN A 132 12.90 11.63 -14.03
CA ASN A 132 14.27 11.59 -13.53
C ASN A 132 15.17 10.85 -14.53
N ALA A 133 15.79 11.63 -15.42
CA ALA A 133 16.69 11.13 -16.45
C ALA A 133 17.94 10.40 -15.91
N SER A 134 18.26 10.50 -14.61
CA SER A 134 19.44 9.86 -14.02
C SER A 134 19.25 8.37 -13.71
N VAL A 135 18.02 7.84 -13.71
CA VAL A 135 17.72 6.46 -13.26
C VAL A 135 17.17 5.56 -14.38
N SER A 136 16.69 6.16 -15.46
CA SER A 136 15.98 5.49 -16.55
C SER A 136 16.90 5.14 -17.72
N HIS A 137 16.95 3.85 -18.07
CA HIS A 137 17.70 3.35 -19.22
C HIS A 137 16.75 3.09 -20.41
N PHE A 138 17.30 3.08 -21.62
CA PHE A 138 16.54 2.75 -22.83
C PHE A 138 15.91 1.34 -22.72
N GLY A 139 14.61 1.22 -23.02
CA GLY A 139 13.86 -0.04 -22.97
C GLY A 139 13.19 -0.37 -21.62
N GLN A 140 13.29 0.50 -20.62
CA GLN A 140 12.63 0.33 -19.33
C GLN A 140 11.21 0.92 -19.30
N ASP A 141 10.25 0.17 -18.76
CA ASP A 141 8.92 0.70 -18.46
C ASP A 141 8.97 1.68 -17.30
N VAL A 142 8.66 2.95 -17.57
CA VAL A 142 8.56 3.99 -16.54
C VAL A 142 7.10 4.17 -16.16
N VAL A 143 6.69 3.52 -15.07
CA VAL A 143 5.32 3.61 -14.54
C VAL A 143 5.29 4.59 -13.38
N HIS A 144 4.56 5.70 -13.56
CA HIS A 144 4.28 6.64 -12.48
C HIS A 144 2.96 6.29 -11.79
N ILE A 145 3.04 5.57 -10.67
CA ILE A 145 1.89 5.25 -9.81
C ILE A 145 1.76 6.31 -8.72
N LEU A 146 0.58 6.93 -8.62
CA LEU A 146 0.30 7.94 -7.60
C LEU A 146 -0.17 7.27 -6.29
N SER A 147 0.66 7.31 -5.25
CA SER A 147 0.31 6.79 -3.92
C SER A 147 -0.76 7.62 -3.21
N ARG A 148 -0.98 8.88 -3.63
CA ARG A 148 -2.03 9.79 -3.14
C ARG A 148 -2.65 10.56 -4.32
N PRO A 149 -3.74 10.06 -4.92
CA PRO A 149 -4.39 10.74 -6.05
C PRO A 149 -5.03 12.04 -5.58
N PHE A 150 -4.67 13.15 -6.22
CA PHE A 150 -5.34 14.45 -6.04
C PHE A 150 -6.40 14.57 -7.13
N TYR A 151 -7.67 14.66 -6.74
CA TYR A 151 -8.79 14.74 -7.67
C TYR A 151 -9.01 16.18 -8.10
N LEU A 152 -9.15 16.37 -9.41
CA LEU A 152 -9.56 17.63 -10.01
C LEU A 152 -11.03 17.54 -10.41
N PRO A 153 -11.79 18.63 -10.27
CA PRO A 153 -13.19 18.69 -10.71
C PRO A 153 -13.29 18.53 -12.23
N VAL A 154 -14.36 17.87 -12.67
CA VAL A 154 -14.66 17.60 -14.07
C VAL A 154 -15.68 18.63 -14.56
N MET A 155 -15.37 19.31 -15.66
CA MET A 155 -16.23 20.35 -16.28
C MET A 155 -17.49 19.77 -16.91
N LYS A 156 -17.36 18.61 -17.56
CA LYS A 156 -18.43 17.96 -18.31
C LYS A 156 -19.07 16.86 -17.45
N ARG A 157 -20.39 16.87 -17.32
CA ARG A 157 -21.14 15.83 -16.61
C ARG A 157 -21.35 14.56 -17.45
N GLU A 158 -21.36 14.73 -18.77
CA GLU A 158 -21.51 13.67 -19.77
C GLU A 158 -20.52 13.94 -20.91
N PHE A 159 -19.81 12.90 -21.35
CA PHE A 159 -18.85 12.97 -22.45
C PHE A 159 -18.68 11.57 -23.05
N GLU A 160 -18.58 11.48 -24.37
CA GLU A 160 -18.36 10.22 -25.09
C GLU A 160 -16.87 9.99 -25.39
N THR A 161 -16.11 11.08 -25.55
CA THR A 161 -14.68 11.08 -25.86
C THR A 161 -13.92 11.93 -24.87
N ILE A 162 -12.71 11.50 -24.49
CA ILE A 162 -11.78 12.27 -23.66
C ILE A 162 -10.54 12.55 -24.50
N GLU A 163 -10.14 13.81 -24.58
CA GLU A 163 -8.92 14.22 -25.27
C GLU A 163 -7.82 14.52 -24.24
N VAL A 164 -6.63 13.99 -24.48
CA VAL A 164 -5.45 14.22 -23.65
C VAL A 164 -4.33 14.76 -24.53
N ASP A 165 -3.86 15.95 -24.20
CA ASP A 165 -2.78 16.63 -24.90
C ASP A 165 -1.53 16.64 -24.02
N LEU A 166 -0.41 16.19 -24.58
CA LEU A 166 0.87 16.05 -23.88
C LEU A 166 1.86 17.04 -24.45
N ARG A 167 2.31 17.99 -23.62
CA ARG A 167 3.23 19.06 -24.03
C ARG A 167 4.49 19.10 -23.20
N THR A 168 5.53 19.69 -23.80
CA THR A 168 6.75 20.09 -23.09
C THR A 168 6.50 21.30 -22.19
N HIS A 169 7.46 21.65 -21.35
CA HIS A 169 7.44 22.90 -20.56
C HIS A 169 7.39 24.17 -21.43
N SER A 170 7.79 24.08 -22.71
CA SER A 170 7.70 25.18 -23.67
C SER A 170 6.36 25.26 -24.39
N GLY A 171 5.40 24.38 -24.08
CA GLY A 171 4.07 24.37 -24.69
C GLY A 171 4.00 23.69 -26.07
N GLU A 172 5.11 23.10 -26.53
CA GLU A 172 5.16 22.34 -27.78
C GLU A 172 4.65 20.90 -27.58
N PRO A 173 4.03 20.26 -28.59
CA PRO A 173 3.64 18.86 -28.51
C PRO A 173 4.81 17.95 -28.16
N LEU A 174 4.59 16.99 -27.26
CA LEU A 174 5.64 16.08 -26.82
C LEU A 174 6.03 15.12 -27.97
N PRO A 175 7.30 15.10 -28.43
CA PRO A 175 7.70 14.26 -29.54
C PRO A 175 7.84 12.79 -29.09
N PHE A 176 6.98 11.91 -29.61
CA PHE A 176 7.09 10.46 -29.41
C PHE A 176 7.93 9.85 -30.52
N ILE A 177 9.20 9.55 -30.22
CA ILE A 177 10.10 8.91 -31.19
C ILE A 177 9.97 7.38 -31.13
N TYR A 178 9.83 6.81 -29.92
CA TYR A 178 9.64 5.37 -29.68
C TYR A 178 8.91 5.12 -28.34
N GLY A 179 8.19 3.98 -28.24
CA GLY A 179 7.52 3.52 -27.01
C GLY A 179 5.99 3.57 -27.04
N THR A 180 5.34 2.94 -26.06
CA THR A 180 3.87 2.98 -25.87
C THR A 180 3.54 3.81 -24.62
N SER A 181 2.59 4.74 -24.74
CA SER A 181 2.11 5.53 -23.59
C SER A 181 0.71 5.05 -23.19
N VAL A 182 0.53 4.69 -21.92
CA VAL A 182 -0.76 4.28 -21.36
C VAL A 182 -1.15 5.27 -20.26
N ILE A 183 -2.35 5.82 -20.35
CA ILE A 183 -2.93 6.71 -19.33
C ILE A 183 -4.15 6.03 -18.74
N ILE A 184 -4.17 5.91 -17.41
CA ILE A 184 -5.31 5.39 -16.66
C ILE A 184 -5.93 6.55 -15.89
N LEU A 185 -7.13 6.95 -16.27
CA LEU A 185 -7.89 8.00 -15.58
C LEU A 185 -8.75 7.38 -14.48
N HIS A 186 -8.66 7.92 -13.26
CA HIS A 186 -9.42 7.44 -12.11
C HIS A 186 -10.53 8.44 -11.75
N PHE A 187 -11.79 8.04 -11.97
CA PHE A 187 -12.97 8.85 -11.67
C PHE A 187 -13.54 8.52 -10.30
N ARG A 188 -13.80 9.53 -9.48
CA ARG A 188 -14.50 9.39 -8.20
C ARG A 188 -15.72 10.31 -8.20
N ARG A 189 -16.91 9.75 -7.88
CA ARG A 189 -18.12 10.56 -7.67
C ARG A 189 -17.93 11.47 -6.45
N SER A 190 -18.11 12.78 -6.64
CA SER A 190 -18.12 13.75 -5.56
C SER A 190 -19.49 13.71 -4.87
N ASN A 191 -19.57 13.05 -3.72
CA ASN A 191 -20.66 13.30 -2.78
C ASN A 191 -20.34 14.63 -2.08
N ALA A 192 -21.35 15.49 -1.89
CA ALA A 192 -21.21 16.86 -1.38
C ALA A 192 -20.12 16.97 -0.29
N LYS A 193 -19.06 17.68 -0.62
CA LYS A 193 -17.85 17.86 0.18
C LYS A 193 -18.13 18.95 1.23
N SER A 194 -18.00 18.62 2.52
CA SER A 194 -18.19 19.55 3.64
C SER A 194 -17.16 20.69 3.65
N GLU A 195 -16.10 20.59 2.85
CA GLU A 195 -15.01 21.55 2.75
C GLU A 195 -15.42 22.96 2.25
N LEU A 196 -16.56 23.09 1.55
CA LEU A 196 -17.09 24.38 1.07
C LEU A 196 -18.11 25.02 2.03
N ASP A 197 -18.51 24.30 3.08
CA ASP A 197 -19.42 24.81 4.09
C ASP A 197 -18.64 25.53 5.20
N LEU A 198 -18.09 26.70 4.85
CA LEU A 198 -17.22 27.51 5.71
C LEU A 198 -17.98 28.17 6.86
N PHE A 199 -19.31 28.22 6.78
CA PHE A 199 -20.17 28.97 7.70
C PHE A 199 -21.09 28.08 8.52
N SER A 200 -21.32 26.82 8.14
CA SER A 200 -21.92 25.87 9.06
C SER A 200 -20.85 25.28 9.96
N LEU A 201 -21.16 25.24 11.25
CA LEU A 201 -20.43 24.38 12.16
C LEU A 201 -20.82 22.94 11.82
N PRO A 202 -19.87 22.00 11.73
CA PRO A 202 -20.22 20.60 11.58
C PRO A 202 -21.22 20.24 12.68
N PRO A 203 -22.35 19.60 12.33
CA PRO A 203 -23.42 19.35 13.28
C PRO A 203 -22.85 18.57 14.46
N THR A 204 -22.87 19.20 15.63
CA THR A 204 -22.38 18.55 16.84
C THR A 204 -23.41 17.53 17.26
N GLN A 205 -22.99 16.27 17.44
CA GLN A 205 -23.88 15.23 17.92
C GLN A 205 -24.22 15.51 19.39
N THR A 206 -25.34 16.19 19.62
CA THR A 206 -25.87 16.46 20.97
C THR A 206 -26.77 15.34 21.48
N SER A 207 -27.19 14.40 20.62
CA SER A 207 -28.17 13.36 20.97
C SER A 207 -27.64 12.27 21.89
N ILE A 208 -26.32 12.19 22.06
CA ILE A 208 -25.64 11.22 22.93
C ILE A 208 -25.31 11.92 24.24
N GLU A 209 -25.90 11.46 25.35
CA GLU A 209 -25.64 12.04 26.68
C GLU A 209 -24.33 11.52 27.27
N SER A 210 -24.12 10.21 27.21
CA SER A 210 -22.94 9.54 27.75
C SER A 210 -22.71 8.19 27.08
N GLY A 211 -21.49 7.69 27.15
CA GLY A 211 -21.15 6.33 26.73
C GLY A 211 -20.28 5.65 27.77
N GLN A 212 -20.59 4.40 28.10
CA GLN A 212 -19.87 3.59 29.06
C GLN A 212 -19.50 2.22 28.48
N TRP A 213 -18.36 1.68 28.92
CA TRP A 213 -17.92 0.35 28.56
C TRP A 213 -18.40 -0.65 29.61
N VAL A 214 -19.12 -1.68 29.18
CA VAL A 214 -19.65 -2.73 30.05
C VAL A 214 -18.96 -4.05 29.71
N HIS A 215 -18.47 -4.74 30.73
CA HIS A 215 -17.81 -6.04 30.61
C HIS A 215 -18.84 -7.15 30.84
N TYR A 216 -19.02 -8.00 29.82
CA TYR A 216 -19.84 -9.20 29.89
C TYR A 216 -18.95 -10.43 30.04
N LYS A 217 -19.26 -11.28 31.03
CA LYS A 217 -18.61 -12.57 31.23
C LYS A 217 -19.36 -13.66 30.44
N PRO A 218 -18.68 -14.76 30.07
CA PRO A 218 -19.31 -15.86 29.36
C PRO A 218 -20.40 -16.52 30.23
N VAL A 219 -21.48 -16.94 29.58
CA VAL A 219 -22.61 -17.65 30.20
C VAL A 219 -22.22 -19.09 30.52
N SER A 220 -21.42 -19.71 29.65
CA SER A 220 -20.88 -21.06 29.84
C SER A 220 -19.59 -21.04 30.65
N SER A 221 -19.39 -22.08 31.48
CA SER A 221 -18.10 -22.31 32.12
C SER A 221 -17.03 -22.58 31.06
N LEU A 222 -15.87 -21.95 31.22
CA LEU A 222 -14.72 -22.15 30.33
C LEU A 222 -14.27 -23.61 30.40
N SER A 223 -14.31 -24.30 29.27
CA SER A 223 -13.72 -25.64 29.09
C SER A 223 -13.03 -25.70 27.73
N ASP A 224 -12.09 -26.63 27.57
CA ASP A 224 -11.16 -26.63 26.43
C ASP A 224 -11.88 -26.73 25.06
N ASP A 225 -12.97 -27.51 25.01
CA ASP A 225 -13.70 -27.82 23.77
C ASP A 225 -15.07 -27.12 23.65
N ALA A 226 -15.59 -26.51 24.73
CA ALA A 226 -16.90 -25.87 24.67
C ALA A 226 -16.84 -24.49 23.98
N PRO A 227 -17.92 -24.10 23.27
CA PRO A 227 -18.05 -22.76 22.74
C PRO A 227 -18.19 -21.74 23.88
N LEU A 228 -17.62 -20.55 23.66
CA LEU A 228 -17.83 -19.40 24.54
C LEU A 228 -19.10 -18.68 24.10
N GLU A 229 -20.05 -18.54 25.01
CA GLU A 229 -21.31 -17.84 24.74
C GLU A 229 -21.41 -16.59 25.61
N PHE A 230 -21.68 -15.44 24.98
CA PHE A 230 -21.90 -14.16 25.65
C PHE A 230 -23.31 -13.66 25.37
N GLU A 231 -23.96 -13.13 26.39
CA GLU A 231 -25.30 -12.55 26.29
C GLU A 231 -25.28 -11.09 26.70
N VAL A 232 -25.64 -10.22 25.77
CA VAL A 232 -25.79 -8.78 25.98
C VAL A 232 -27.27 -8.48 26.03
N PRO A 233 -27.83 -8.21 27.23
CA PRO A 233 -29.25 -7.96 27.37
C PRO A 233 -29.62 -6.65 26.67
N GLY A 234 -30.72 -6.69 25.92
CA GLY A 234 -31.31 -5.53 25.26
C GLY A 234 -32.18 -4.67 26.17
N HIS A 235 -32.24 -4.96 27.48
CA HIS A 235 -33.05 -4.20 28.42
C HIS A 235 -32.35 -2.90 28.84
N GLY A 236 -33.13 -1.81 28.94
CA GLY A 236 -32.68 -0.48 29.36
C GLY A 236 -32.93 0.61 28.32
N ASP A 237 -32.52 1.83 28.67
CA ASP A 237 -32.66 3.03 27.82
C ASP A 237 -31.38 3.33 27.02
N GLU A 238 -30.43 2.40 27.02
CA GLU A 238 -29.13 2.52 26.37
C GLU A 238 -29.11 1.76 25.04
N TYR A 239 -28.48 2.37 24.04
CA TYR A 239 -28.22 1.72 22.76
C TYR A 239 -26.85 1.05 22.78
N VAL A 240 -26.68 0.00 21.99
CA VAL A 240 -25.41 -0.73 21.89
C VAL A 240 -24.65 -0.25 20.66
N ASP A 241 -23.42 0.22 20.89
CA ASP A 241 -22.49 0.52 19.82
C ASP A 241 -21.74 -0.75 19.38
N LEU A 242 -22.16 -1.27 18.23
CA LEU A 242 -21.60 -2.49 17.64
C LEU A 242 -20.18 -2.27 17.13
N SER A 243 -19.85 -1.07 16.63
CA SER A 243 -18.54 -0.79 16.02
C SER A 243 -17.38 -0.83 17.02
N HIS A 244 -17.67 -0.44 18.26
CA HIS A 244 -16.74 -0.45 19.37
C HIS A 244 -16.96 -1.67 20.25
N THR A 245 -17.25 -2.86 19.69
CA THR A 245 -17.29 -4.10 20.46
C THR A 245 -15.94 -4.79 20.41
N LEU A 246 -15.36 -5.04 21.59
CA LEU A 246 -14.05 -5.66 21.77
C LEU A 246 -14.19 -6.98 22.53
N ILE A 247 -13.36 -7.96 22.18
CA ILE A 247 -13.21 -9.18 22.97
C ILE A 247 -11.86 -9.15 23.69
N GLY A 248 -11.87 -9.45 24.98
CA GLY A 248 -10.71 -9.65 25.83
C GLY A 248 -10.59 -11.12 26.22
N ILE A 249 -9.43 -11.75 25.99
CA ILE A 249 -9.20 -13.16 26.26
C ILE A 249 -7.84 -13.31 26.91
N THR A 250 -7.79 -14.08 28.00
CA THR A 250 -6.55 -14.53 28.60
C THR A 250 -6.40 -16.02 28.32
N ALA A 251 -5.28 -16.40 27.71
CA ALA A 251 -5.02 -17.78 27.34
C ALA A 251 -3.56 -18.18 27.58
N CYS A 252 -3.33 -19.45 27.84
CA CYS A 252 -2.00 -20.04 28.00
C CYS A 252 -1.82 -21.26 27.09
N ILE A 253 -0.56 -21.56 26.75
CA ILE A 253 -0.17 -22.73 25.96
C ILE A 253 0.64 -23.64 26.86
N THR A 254 0.19 -24.88 27.00
CA THR A 254 0.84 -25.90 27.84
C THR A 254 1.22 -27.11 27.00
N TRP A 255 2.29 -27.79 27.42
CA TRP A 255 2.77 -29.00 26.80
C TRP A 255 2.44 -30.22 27.69
N ILE A 256 1.87 -31.28 27.12
CA ILE A 256 1.30 -32.41 27.89
C ILE A 256 2.38 -33.35 28.47
N LYS A 257 3.57 -33.47 27.85
CA LYS A 257 4.59 -34.47 28.23
C LYS A 257 5.89 -33.87 28.74
N GLU A 258 6.38 -34.34 29.88
CA GLU A 258 7.75 -34.03 30.35
C GLU A 258 8.78 -34.75 29.47
N GLU A 259 9.25 -34.12 28.40
CA GLU A 259 10.44 -34.55 27.65
C GLU A 259 11.52 -33.46 27.74
N GLU A 260 12.77 -33.89 27.99
CA GLU A 260 13.97 -33.05 28.20
C GLU A 260 14.48 -32.32 26.95
N ASN A 261 13.87 -32.51 25.78
CA ASN A 261 14.28 -31.76 24.60
C ASN A 261 13.55 -30.43 24.52
N ALA A 262 14.30 -29.35 24.28
CA ALA A 262 13.79 -28.00 24.03
C ALA A 262 12.94 -27.95 22.75
N ILE A 263 11.71 -28.48 22.81
CA ILE A 263 10.76 -28.45 21.71
C ILE A 263 10.21 -27.03 21.64
N LEU A 264 10.49 -26.36 20.52
CA LEU A 264 9.98 -25.03 20.26
C LEU A 264 8.50 -25.13 19.88
N TYR A 265 7.62 -24.76 20.81
CA TYR A 265 6.20 -24.54 20.57
C TYR A 265 5.82 -23.06 20.76
N GLY A 266 4.65 -22.65 20.27
CA GLY A 266 4.17 -21.27 20.44
C GLY A 266 2.88 -20.97 19.67
N PRO A 267 2.35 -19.74 19.80
CA PRO A 267 1.13 -19.35 19.13
C PRO A 267 1.34 -19.09 17.63
N VAL A 268 0.30 -19.41 16.84
CA VAL A 268 0.22 -18.96 15.44
C VAL A 268 0.08 -17.44 15.36
N ASN A 269 0.28 -16.89 14.17
CA ASN A 269 0.07 -15.47 13.93
C ASN A 269 -1.41 -15.10 14.16
N LEU A 270 -1.65 -13.87 14.63
CA LEU A 270 -2.99 -13.36 14.94
C LEU A 270 -3.75 -14.28 15.92
N TRP A 271 -3.09 -14.58 17.05
CA TRP A 271 -3.52 -15.65 17.93
C TRP A 271 -4.96 -15.48 18.43
N LEU A 272 -5.36 -14.26 18.79
CA LEU A 272 -6.71 -13.94 19.28
C LEU A 272 -7.81 -14.47 18.35
N HIS A 273 -7.66 -14.32 17.03
CA HIS A 273 -8.65 -14.77 16.06
C HIS A 273 -8.49 -16.24 15.71
N SER A 274 -7.27 -16.77 15.76
CA SER A 274 -7.01 -18.20 15.58
C SER A 274 -7.61 -19.08 16.68
N LEU A 275 -7.93 -18.51 17.85
CA LEU A 275 -8.58 -19.20 18.96
C LEU A 275 -10.03 -19.63 18.64
N PHE A 276 -10.61 -19.15 17.54
CA PHE A 276 -11.98 -19.46 17.14
C PHE A 276 -12.05 -19.89 15.68
N SER A 277 -12.85 -20.91 15.39
CA SER A 277 -13.14 -21.37 14.03
C SER A 277 -14.34 -20.65 13.42
N GLN A 278 -15.31 -20.27 14.25
CA GLN A 278 -16.57 -19.67 13.84
C GLN A 278 -17.07 -18.70 14.92
N ILE A 279 -17.66 -17.59 14.48
CA ILE A 279 -18.34 -16.62 15.34
C ILE A 279 -19.76 -16.43 14.83
N ASP A 280 -20.71 -16.82 15.66
CA ASP A 280 -22.14 -16.66 15.38
C ASP A 280 -22.70 -15.51 16.21
N VAL A 281 -23.33 -14.55 15.54
CA VAL A 281 -24.02 -13.44 16.19
C VAL A 281 -25.52 -13.58 15.99
N PHE A 282 -26.24 -13.67 17.09
CA PHE A 282 -27.70 -13.76 17.14
C PHE A 282 -28.28 -12.43 17.63
N LEU A 283 -29.31 -11.93 16.95
CA LEU A 283 -30.13 -10.80 17.42
C LEU A 283 -31.54 -11.33 17.69
N ASN A 284 -32.05 -11.22 18.92
CA ASN A 284 -33.35 -11.78 19.32
C ASN A 284 -33.53 -13.24 18.86
N GLN A 285 -32.54 -14.09 19.15
CA GLN A 285 -32.47 -15.51 18.76
C GLN A 285 -32.34 -15.80 17.26
N LYS A 286 -32.37 -14.78 16.39
CA LYS A 286 -32.17 -14.94 14.95
C LYS A 286 -30.69 -14.81 14.60
N LEU A 287 -30.13 -15.83 13.97
CA LEU A 287 -28.77 -15.80 13.44
C LEU A 287 -28.65 -14.75 12.33
N VAL A 288 -27.71 -13.82 12.47
CA VAL A 288 -27.44 -12.75 11.50
C VAL A 288 -26.21 -13.05 10.65
N THR A 289 -25.17 -13.63 11.25
CA THR A 289 -23.93 -13.99 10.55
C THR A 289 -24.09 -15.28 9.76
N PRO A 290 -23.41 -15.42 8.60
CA PRO A 290 -23.36 -16.70 7.92
C PRO A 290 -22.54 -17.71 8.75
N PRO A 291 -23.04 -18.94 8.97
CA PRO A 291 -22.27 -19.96 9.68
C PRO A 291 -21.09 -20.40 8.81
N SER A 292 -19.86 -20.06 9.23
CA SER A 292 -18.65 -20.41 8.50
C SER A 292 -17.51 -20.75 9.46
N HIS A 293 -16.84 -21.88 9.20
CA HIS A 293 -15.65 -22.32 9.93
C HIS A 293 -14.34 -21.67 9.45
N ALA A 294 -14.43 -20.70 8.53
CA ALA A 294 -13.28 -20.02 7.95
C ALA A 294 -13.01 -18.65 8.57
N TYR A 295 -13.60 -18.34 9.73
CA TYR A 295 -13.37 -17.10 10.47
C TYR A 295 -11.88 -16.73 10.63
N PRO A 296 -10.97 -17.63 11.04
CA PRO A 296 -9.59 -17.22 11.27
C PRO A 296 -8.88 -16.82 9.99
N TYR A 297 -9.22 -17.44 8.85
CA TYR A 297 -8.70 -17.03 7.53
C TYR A 297 -9.22 -15.65 7.13
N ARG A 298 -10.50 -15.38 7.42
CA ARG A 298 -11.10 -14.06 7.20
C ARG A 298 -10.35 -12.98 7.94
N ALA A 299 -10.22 -13.16 9.25
CA ALA A 299 -9.54 -12.23 10.11
C ALA A 299 -8.10 -12.00 9.62
N TYR A 300 -7.37 -13.08 9.33
CA TYR A 300 -6.00 -12.98 8.85
C TYR A 300 -5.87 -12.20 7.53
N ILE A 301 -6.71 -12.50 6.53
CA ILE A 301 -6.67 -11.84 5.21
C ILE A 301 -7.06 -10.37 5.34
N GLU A 302 -8.13 -10.06 6.08
CA GLU A 302 -8.56 -8.68 6.31
C GLU A 302 -7.48 -7.88 7.05
N THR A 303 -6.87 -8.45 8.10
CA THR A 303 -5.78 -7.79 8.83
C THR A 303 -4.54 -7.58 7.94
N LEU A 304 -4.21 -8.56 7.10
CA LEU A 304 -3.05 -8.49 6.22
C LEU A 304 -3.21 -7.42 5.13
N LEU A 305 -4.39 -7.35 4.50
CA LEU A 305 -4.63 -6.48 3.33
C LEU A 305 -5.06 -5.06 3.72
N ASN A 306 -5.85 -4.89 4.78
CA ASN A 306 -6.43 -3.58 5.10
C ASN A 306 -5.51 -2.70 5.95
N TYR A 307 -4.60 -3.29 6.73
CA TYR A 307 -3.76 -2.53 7.65
C TYR A 307 -2.35 -2.27 7.12
N GLY A 308 -1.92 -1.01 7.21
CA GLY A 308 -0.56 -0.57 6.93
C GLY A 308 0.45 -1.03 8.01
N PRO A 309 1.76 -0.82 7.77
CA PRO A 309 2.82 -1.26 8.68
C PRO A 309 2.71 -0.65 10.08
N ALA A 310 2.30 0.62 10.20
CA ALA A 310 2.17 1.31 11.49
C ALA A 310 1.13 0.66 12.42
N ALA A 311 -0.01 0.22 11.87
CA ALA A 311 -1.03 -0.48 12.62
C ALA A 311 -0.54 -1.87 13.09
N LYS A 312 0.17 -2.58 12.19
CA LYS A 312 0.75 -3.90 12.46
C LYS A 312 1.80 -3.88 13.57
N THR A 313 2.52 -2.77 13.76
CA THR A 313 3.48 -2.60 14.84
C THR A 313 2.89 -1.99 16.12
N SER A 314 1.68 -1.43 16.05
CA SER A 314 1.01 -0.74 17.14
C SER A 314 -0.12 -1.63 17.69
N HIS A 315 -1.39 -1.21 17.57
CA HIS A 315 -2.52 -1.88 18.20
C HIS A 315 -2.69 -3.35 17.81
N LEU A 316 -2.33 -3.79 16.60
CA LEU A 316 -2.48 -5.21 16.22
C LEU A 316 -1.59 -6.16 17.04
N THR A 317 -0.59 -5.63 17.75
CA THR A 317 0.20 -6.42 18.71
C THR A 317 -0.64 -6.94 19.88
N SER A 318 -1.77 -6.29 20.23
CA SER A 318 -2.71 -6.77 21.26
C SER A 318 -3.43 -8.07 20.88
N ALA A 319 -3.46 -8.40 19.58
CA ALA A 319 -3.97 -9.66 19.05
C ALA A 319 -2.84 -10.65 18.71
N LEU A 320 -1.61 -10.40 19.16
CA LEU A 320 -0.37 -11.11 18.81
C LEU A 320 -0.09 -11.17 17.30
N TRP A 321 -0.36 -10.07 16.58
CA TRP A 321 0.11 -9.94 15.21
C TRP A 321 1.61 -9.65 15.17
N TYR A 322 2.36 -10.58 14.58
CA TYR A 322 3.76 -10.37 14.23
C TYR A 322 3.99 -10.94 12.84
N GLY A 323 4.49 -10.12 11.90
CA GLY A 323 4.70 -10.57 10.52
C GLY A 323 5.63 -11.78 10.46
N ASP A 324 5.20 -12.82 9.75
CA ASP A 324 5.99 -14.02 9.54
C ASP A 324 7.06 -13.80 8.47
N THR A 325 8.18 -14.51 8.56
CA THR A 325 9.24 -14.45 7.54
C THR A 325 8.74 -15.06 6.21
N PRO A 326 8.87 -14.37 5.06
CA PRO A 326 8.50 -14.93 3.76
C PRO A 326 9.19 -16.27 3.51
N GLY A 327 8.44 -17.28 3.07
CA GLY A 327 8.95 -18.64 2.83
C GLY A 327 9.03 -19.55 4.07
N PHE A 328 8.91 -18.99 5.29
CA PHE A 328 9.00 -19.74 6.55
C PHE A 328 7.73 -19.60 7.41
N MET A 329 6.58 -19.30 6.81
CA MET A 329 5.31 -19.11 7.54
C MET A 329 4.87 -20.35 8.33
N HIS A 330 5.18 -21.55 7.82
CA HIS A 330 4.86 -22.82 8.47
C HIS A 330 5.97 -23.31 9.42
N ASP A 331 7.10 -22.62 9.45
CA ASP A 331 8.25 -23.02 10.26
C ASP A 331 8.23 -22.34 11.63
N CYS A 332 8.48 -23.13 12.67
CA CYS A 332 8.62 -22.64 14.05
C CYS A 332 10.01 -22.08 14.34
N ILE A 333 11.03 -22.46 13.56
CA ILE A 333 12.44 -22.21 13.88
C ILE A 333 12.92 -20.94 13.16
N ASN A 334 12.81 -20.91 11.83
CA ASN A 334 13.36 -19.81 11.02
C ASN A 334 12.41 -18.59 10.88
N ASN A 335 11.26 -18.62 11.55
CA ASN A 335 10.28 -17.55 11.52
C ASN A 335 10.50 -16.55 12.66
N ALA A 336 10.97 -15.34 12.31
CA ALA A 336 11.23 -14.27 13.27
C ALA A 336 9.96 -13.81 14.00
N GLY A 337 8.80 -13.83 13.32
CA GLY A 337 7.51 -13.52 13.91
C GLY A 337 7.10 -14.56 14.95
N ALA A 338 7.27 -15.85 14.63
CA ALA A 338 6.99 -16.94 15.56
C ALA A 338 7.91 -16.89 16.80
N ALA A 339 9.19 -16.55 16.61
CA ALA A 339 10.12 -16.37 17.73
C ALA A 339 9.65 -15.27 18.70
N ARG A 340 9.18 -14.12 18.19
CA ARG A 340 8.63 -13.05 19.04
C ARG A 340 7.36 -13.49 19.77
N ARG A 341 6.43 -14.14 19.07
CA ARG A 341 5.19 -14.66 19.65
C ARG A 341 5.44 -15.67 20.78
N ARG A 342 6.45 -16.53 20.60
CA ARG A 342 6.83 -17.53 21.62
C ARG A 342 7.26 -16.90 22.94
N VAL A 343 7.96 -15.77 22.91
CA VAL A 343 8.41 -15.08 24.14
C VAL A 343 7.24 -14.73 25.05
N PHE A 344 6.08 -14.39 24.48
CA PHE A 344 4.89 -14.06 25.27
C PHE A 344 4.26 -15.28 25.94
N ALA A 345 4.25 -16.42 25.25
CA ALA A 345 3.61 -17.67 25.70
C ALA A 345 4.60 -18.70 26.27
N ALA A 346 5.84 -18.29 26.56
CA ALA A 346 6.87 -19.16 27.11
C ALA A 346 6.46 -19.66 28.52
N ASP A 347 6.85 -20.90 28.84
CA ASP A 347 6.68 -21.54 30.16
C ASP A 347 5.24 -21.57 30.68
N GLY A 348 4.24 -21.63 29.78
CA GLY A 348 2.83 -21.67 30.18
C GLY A 348 2.29 -20.36 30.71
N LYS A 349 3.00 -19.24 30.50
CA LYS A 349 2.54 -17.91 30.90
C LYS A 349 1.19 -17.57 30.26
N GLU A 350 0.31 -16.98 31.07
CA GLU A 350 -0.94 -16.41 30.60
C GLU A 350 -0.69 -15.14 29.80
N VAL A 351 -1.26 -15.09 28.60
CA VAL A 351 -1.20 -13.92 27.72
C VAL A 351 -2.60 -13.34 27.58
N GLU A 352 -2.71 -12.06 27.94
CA GLU A 352 -3.92 -11.27 27.73
C GLU A 352 -3.94 -10.69 26.32
N LEU A 353 -5.07 -10.88 25.64
CA LEU A 353 -5.31 -10.48 24.27
C LEU A 353 -6.56 -9.63 24.21
N MET A 354 -6.55 -8.60 23.36
CA MET A 354 -7.73 -7.78 23.12
C MET A 354 -7.83 -7.35 21.66
N GLY A 355 -9.03 -7.34 21.10
CA GLY A 355 -9.25 -6.90 19.72
C GLY A 355 -10.72 -6.87 19.31
N HIS A 356 -10.98 -6.31 18.12
CA HIS A 356 -12.31 -6.29 17.51
C HIS A 356 -12.62 -7.64 16.85
N LEU A 357 -13.89 -8.04 16.82
CA LEU A 357 -14.32 -9.26 16.13
C LEU A 357 -14.54 -8.97 14.63
N HIS A 358 -14.01 -9.84 13.77
CA HIS A 358 -14.17 -9.74 12.32
C HIS A 358 -15.53 -10.28 11.85
N CYS A 359 -16.62 -9.60 12.21
CA CYS A 359 -17.96 -9.92 11.75
C CYS A 359 -18.60 -8.73 11.02
N ASP A 360 -19.43 -9.01 10.02
CA ASP A 360 -20.09 -7.98 9.20
C ASP A 360 -20.89 -6.96 10.03
N LEU A 361 -21.51 -7.43 11.12
CA LEU A 361 -22.34 -6.61 12.00
C LEU A 361 -21.55 -5.62 12.85
N PHE A 362 -20.27 -5.90 13.15
CA PHE A 362 -19.43 -4.98 13.93
C PHE A 362 -18.75 -3.94 13.04
N ASN A 363 -18.84 -4.05 11.72
CA ASN A 363 -18.25 -3.08 10.78
C ASN A 363 -19.21 -1.94 10.41
N GLN A 364 -20.44 -1.92 10.94
CA GLN A 364 -21.41 -0.87 10.66
C GLN A 364 -21.53 0.10 11.85
N GLU A 365 -21.71 1.39 11.54
CA GLU A 365 -21.62 2.49 12.52
C GLU A 365 -22.96 2.80 13.23
N LYS A 366 -24.08 2.20 12.81
CA LYS A 366 -25.38 2.46 13.44
C LYS A 366 -25.49 1.72 14.76
N PHE A 367 -25.99 2.40 15.77
CA PHE A 367 -26.24 1.76 17.05
C PHE A 367 -27.42 0.80 16.97
N LEU A 368 -27.29 -0.31 17.70
CA LEU A 368 -28.39 -1.23 17.90
C LEU A 368 -29.36 -0.61 18.91
N PRO A 369 -30.64 -0.42 18.54
CA PRO A 369 -31.63 0.15 19.44
C PRO A 369 -31.88 -0.78 20.64
N ASN A 370 -32.43 -0.21 21.70
CA ASN A 370 -32.86 -0.99 22.84
C ASN A 370 -33.94 -2.02 22.46
N SER A 371 -34.17 -2.99 23.35
CA SER A 371 -35.06 -4.15 23.14
C SER A 371 -34.57 -5.18 22.10
N VAL A 372 -33.32 -5.09 21.66
CA VAL A 372 -32.67 -6.14 20.88
C VAL A 372 -31.57 -6.80 21.72
N GLU A 373 -31.79 -8.05 22.11
CA GLU A 373 -30.77 -8.88 22.74
C GLU A 373 -29.75 -9.32 21.70
N MET A 374 -28.45 -9.19 22.03
CA MET A 374 -27.36 -9.68 21.21
C MET A 374 -26.67 -10.84 21.93
N ARG A 375 -26.56 -11.98 21.25
CA ARG A 375 -25.85 -13.16 21.74
C ARG A 375 -24.72 -13.50 20.79
N LEU A 376 -23.52 -13.69 21.34
CA LEU A 376 -22.35 -14.14 20.58
C LEU A 376 -22.00 -15.56 20.99
N LYS A 377 -21.78 -16.42 20.00
CA LYS A 377 -21.27 -17.77 20.20
C LYS A 377 -19.98 -17.94 19.43
N LEU A 378 -18.88 -18.14 20.16
CA LEU A 378 -17.56 -18.36 19.58
C LEU A 378 -17.19 -19.85 19.69
N VAL A 379 -17.06 -20.50 18.54
CA VAL A 379 -16.74 -21.93 18.44
C VAL A 379 -15.23 -22.11 18.37
N ARG A 380 -14.68 -23.01 19.17
CA ARG A 380 -13.25 -23.34 19.19
C ARG A 380 -12.84 -24.11 17.91
N PRO A 381 -11.61 -23.93 17.40
CA PRO A 381 -11.08 -24.78 16.34
C PRO A 381 -10.65 -26.14 16.89
N LYS A 382 -10.50 -27.13 16.00
CA LYS A 382 -9.90 -28.42 16.35
C LYS A 382 -8.43 -28.23 16.76
N SER A 383 -7.98 -29.07 17.70
CA SER A 383 -6.63 -29.03 18.30
C SER A 383 -5.54 -29.04 17.22
N GLY A 384 -4.80 -27.93 17.11
CA GLY A 384 -3.68 -27.77 16.17
C GLY A 384 -3.75 -26.53 15.26
N PHE A 385 -4.89 -25.86 15.14
CA PHE A 385 -4.98 -24.65 14.30
C PHE A 385 -4.40 -23.40 14.99
N ASN A 386 -4.49 -23.33 16.31
CA ASN A 386 -4.16 -22.15 17.12
C ASN A 386 -2.75 -22.18 17.74
N ALA A 387 -1.97 -23.22 17.47
CA ALA A 387 -0.61 -23.37 17.97
C ALA A 387 0.30 -23.96 16.90
N MET A 388 1.60 -23.72 17.03
CA MET A 388 2.65 -24.32 16.20
C MET A 388 3.67 -25.01 17.10
N ALA A 389 4.21 -26.14 16.65
CA ALA A 389 5.30 -26.84 17.30
C ALA A 389 6.29 -27.37 16.26
N ALA A 390 7.58 -27.34 16.58
CA ALA A 390 8.63 -27.87 15.73
C ALA A 390 8.49 -29.39 15.51
N ARG A 391 7.96 -30.11 16.50
CA ARG A 391 7.61 -31.55 16.46
C ARG A 391 6.38 -31.79 17.34
N GLN A 392 5.58 -32.81 17.00
CA GLN A 392 4.48 -33.33 17.84
C GLN A 392 3.46 -32.27 18.33
N LEU A 393 2.78 -31.63 17.38
CA LEU A 393 1.72 -30.66 17.68
C LEU A 393 0.58 -31.21 18.56
N GLU A 394 0.34 -32.52 18.51
CA GLU A 394 -0.66 -33.24 19.31
C GLU A 394 -0.45 -33.08 20.83
N ASN A 395 0.77 -32.78 21.27
CA ASN A 395 1.12 -32.59 22.67
C ASN A 395 0.89 -31.15 23.16
N VAL A 396 0.49 -30.22 22.30
CA VAL A 396 0.24 -28.82 22.65
C VAL A 396 -1.24 -28.62 23.00
N ARG A 397 -1.53 -28.11 24.21
CA ARG A 397 -2.87 -27.70 24.61
C ARG A 397 -2.95 -26.20 24.85
N VAL A 398 -3.97 -25.58 24.27
CA VAL A 398 -4.30 -24.17 24.46
C VAL A 398 -5.51 -24.06 25.39
N ARG A 399 -5.34 -23.40 26.53
CA ARG A 399 -6.38 -23.19 27.53
C ARG A 399 -6.74 -21.71 27.61
N ILE A 400 -8.04 -21.40 27.63
CA ILE A 400 -8.54 -20.05 27.93
C ILE A 400 -8.81 -19.98 29.43
N THR A 401 -8.17 -19.05 30.13
CA THR A 401 -8.30 -18.88 31.59
C THR A 401 -9.37 -17.86 31.95
N ASP A 402 -9.43 -16.75 31.21
CA ASP A 402 -10.49 -15.74 31.35
C ASP A 402 -10.96 -15.24 29.98
N ALA A 403 -12.23 -14.85 29.91
CA ALA A 403 -12.79 -14.20 28.74
C ALA A 403 -13.77 -13.12 29.16
N SER A 404 -13.76 -11.99 28.45
CA SER A 404 -14.71 -10.90 28.64
C SER A 404 -15.03 -10.22 27.32
N LEU A 405 -16.31 -9.89 27.13
CA LEU A 405 -16.77 -9.09 26.00
C LEU A 405 -16.99 -7.66 26.48
N LEU A 406 -16.26 -6.72 25.89
CA LEU A 406 -16.35 -5.30 26.18
C LEU A 406 -17.28 -4.66 25.15
N VAL A 407 -18.42 -4.16 25.61
CA VAL A 407 -19.43 -3.54 24.76
C VAL A 407 -19.64 -2.11 25.20
N ARG A 408 -19.60 -1.18 24.24
CA ARG A 408 -19.90 0.23 24.51
C ARG A 408 -21.41 0.44 24.48
N LYS A 409 -21.97 0.83 25.63
CA LYS A 409 -23.36 1.27 25.76
C LYS A 409 -23.44 2.78 25.74
N VAL A 410 -24.45 3.30 25.05
CA VAL A 410 -24.62 4.73 24.79
C VAL A 410 -25.99 5.17 25.27
N LYS A 411 -26.03 6.15 26.17
CA LYS A 411 -27.27 6.76 26.64
C LYS A 411 -27.68 7.87 25.68
N ILE A 412 -28.91 7.79 25.19
CA ILE A 412 -29.48 8.72 24.21
C ILE A 412 -30.50 9.63 24.90
N ILE A 413 -30.59 10.89 24.44
CA ILE A 413 -31.59 11.83 24.94
C ILE A 413 -33.01 11.26 24.74
N PRO A 414 -33.92 11.37 25.73
CA PRO A 414 -35.28 10.83 25.65
C PRO A 414 -36.10 11.28 24.44
N SER A 415 -35.89 12.50 23.93
CA SER A 415 -36.60 13.02 22.75
C SER A 415 -36.34 12.18 21.49
N VAL A 416 -35.11 11.71 21.32
CA VAL A 416 -34.72 10.86 20.19
C VAL A 416 -35.25 9.44 20.37
N LEU A 417 -35.28 8.91 21.59
CA LEU A 417 -35.88 7.60 21.88
C LEU A 417 -37.37 7.57 21.49
N ILE A 418 -38.13 8.61 21.86
CA ILE A 418 -39.56 8.74 21.49
C ILE A 418 -39.73 8.92 19.97
N ALA A 419 -38.84 9.68 19.33
CA ALA A 419 -38.88 9.84 17.88
C ALA A 419 -38.62 8.51 17.15
N HIS A 420 -37.63 7.74 17.62
CA HIS A 420 -37.32 6.41 17.09
C HIS A 420 -38.46 5.42 17.33
N SER A 421 -39.10 5.39 18.50
CA SER A 421 -40.23 4.48 18.74
C SER A 421 -41.40 4.77 17.79
N ARG A 422 -41.77 6.04 17.60
CA ARG A 422 -42.78 6.47 16.61
C ARG A 422 -42.37 6.17 15.17
N ALA A 423 -41.08 6.25 14.85
CA ALA A 423 -40.60 5.91 13.52
C ALA A 423 -40.66 4.40 13.25
N LEU A 424 -40.34 3.58 14.25
CA LEU A 424 -40.38 2.12 14.19
C LEU A 424 -41.81 1.57 14.02
N GLU A 425 -42.83 2.28 14.50
CA GLU A 425 -44.24 1.97 14.22
C GLU A 425 -44.60 2.11 12.73
N LYS A 426 -43.94 3.02 12.02
CA LYS A 426 -44.23 3.34 10.61
C LYS A 426 -43.33 2.58 9.63
N ALA A 427 -42.06 2.37 10.00
CA ALA A 427 -41.06 1.79 9.12
C ALA A 427 -40.01 0.98 9.89
N THR A 428 -39.52 -0.09 9.28
CA THR A 428 -38.45 -0.90 9.86
C THR A 428 -37.10 -0.20 9.80
N ALA A 429 -36.32 -0.28 10.88
CA ALA A 429 -34.92 0.15 10.87
C ALA A 429 -34.08 -0.67 9.87
N LYS A 430 -33.23 0.02 9.10
CA LYS A 430 -32.37 -0.58 8.07
C LYS A 430 -30.90 -0.45 8.47
N PHE A 431 -30.22 -1.58 8.62
CA PHE A 431 -28.79 -1.65 8.91
C PHE A 431 -28.03 -2.04 7.63
N PRO A 432 -27.09 -1.20 7.16
CA PRO A 432 -26.23 -1.58 6.05
C PRO A 432 -25.27 -2.68 6.51
N LEU A 433 -25.20 -3.78 5.78
CA LEU A 433 -24.29 -4.88 6.03
C LEU A 433 -23.51 -5.20 4.75
N THR A 434 -22.19 -5.14 4.83
CA THR A 434 -21.30 -5.62 3.77
C THR A 434 -20.90 -7.04 4.10
N ARG A 435 -21.41 -8.02 3.35
CA ARG A 435 -21.12 -9.44 3.61
C ARG A 435 -19.79 -9.86 3.02
N VAL A 436 -19.01 -10.59 3.82
CA VAL A 436 -17.77 -11.24 3.37
C VAL A 436 -17.93 -12.75 3.52
N ASP A 437 -18.04 -13.43 2.38
CA ASP A 437 -18.14 -14.89 2.32
C ASP A 437 -16.82 -15.51 1.89
N ILE A 438 -16.34 -16.49 2.66
CA ILE A 438 -15.15 -17.29 2.31
C ILE A 438 -15.60 -18.64 1.80
N LYS A 439 -15.19 -18.96 0.57
CA LYS A 439 -15.38 -20.28 -0.03
C LYS A 439 -14.04 -21.01 -0.07
N THR A 440 -14.01 -22.22 0.46
CA THR A 440 -12.85 -23.12 0.31
C THR A 440 -12.98 -23.91 -0.98
N VAL A 441 -11.89 -23.99 -1.73
CA VAL A 441 -11.86 -24.74 -3.00
C VAL A 441 -10.59 -25.56 -3.06
N THR A 442 -10.73 -26.87 -3.24
CA THR A 442 -9.59 -27.76 -3.45
C THR A 442 -9.16 -27.71 -4.92
N ILE A 443 -7.89 -27.44 -5.18
CA ILE A 443 -7.31 -27.50 -6.53
C ILE A 443 -6.39 -28.72 -6.58
N SER A 444 -6.62 -29.63 -7.52
CA SER A 444 -5.73 -30.78 -7.73
C SER A 444 -4.41 -30.33 -8.35
N LYS A 445 -3.31 -31.01 -8.02
CA LYS A 445 -1.95 -30.66 -8.47
C LYS A 445 -1.82 -30.50 -10.00
N ASP A 446 -2.63 -31.23 -10.76
CA ASP A 446 -2.60 -31.26 -12.23
C ASP A 446 -3.62 -30.31 -12.89
N ALA A 447 -4.45 -29.61 -12.10
CA ALA A 447 -5.46 -28.71 -12.66
C ALA A 447 -4.83 -27.39 -13.11
N GLN A 448 -4.75 -27.18 -14.42
CA GLN A 448 -4.27 -25.92 -15.02
C GLN A 448 -5.36 -24.83 -15.09
N ARG A 449 -6.64 -25.20 -15.01
CA ARG A 449 -7.77 -24.26 -15.07
C ARG A 449 -8.89 -24.71 -14.13
N LYS A 450 -9.35 -23.79 -13.28
CA LYS A 450 -10.55 -23.97 -12.47
C LYS A 450 -11.42 -22.72 -12.57
N THR A 451 -12.67 -22.90 -12.97
CA THR A 451 -13.65 -21.82 -13.03
C THR A 451 -14.43 -21.78 -11.73
N PHE A 452 -14.55 -20.60 -11.13
CA PHE A 452 -15.33 -20.37 -9.91
C PHE A 452 -16.68 -19.78 -10.30
N SER A 453 -17.77 -20.31 -9.72
CA SER A 453 -19.14 -19.80 -9.87
C SER A 453 -19.69 -19.27 -8.55
#